data_AF-A0A960EK19-F1
#
_entry.id   AF-A0A960EK19-F1
#
_cell.length_a   1.000
_cell.length_b   1.000
_cell.length_c   1.000
_cell.angle_alpha   90.00
_cell.angle_beta   90.00
_cell.angle_gamma   90.00
#
_symmetry.space_group_name_H-M   'P 1'
#
loop_
_entity.id
_entity.type
_entity.pdbx_description
1 polymer ?
#
loop_
_entity_poly.entity_id
_entity_poly.type
_entity_poly.pdbx_seq_one_letter_code
_entity_poly.pdbx_strand_id
1 'polypeptide(L)'
;ADRFDYLLIESTGISEPMPVAATFDFVDEDGTSLGDLARLDTMVSVVDASSFLDEVESPDELVDRSIGIDETDDRPISGLLVDQVEFADVVVVNKVDLVAPEVVERTDALVRRLNPRAHVLHASHAEVPLAEVLDTGRYDPEASAELPGWDDAHADAAPETEEYGVSSFVFRARRPFHPGRLADALEAPWPGVVRSKGFVWLSSRPTEAGFWSQAGSHLTIEGAGVWLADEGLTPEDLDDPEVRTEVAASWDPVWGDRRNELVIIGVELDRAAVTEVLDACLLTDAEMVAGLDAWRRHPDPLPEWEHHMEDA
;
A
#
# COMPACT_ATOMS: atom_id res chain seq x y z
N ALA A 1 -29.45 25.22 -11.93
CA ALA A 1 -29.44 23.76 -11.74
C ALA A 1 -29.64 23.11 -13.10
N ASP A 2 -29.09 21.91 -13.34
CA ASP A 2 -29.25 21.09 -14.55
C ASP A 2 -28.56 21.58 -15.85
N ARG A 3 -27.36 22.16 -15.77
CA ARG A 3 -26.58 22.52 -16.98
C ARG A 3 -25.57 21.45 -17.39
N PHE A 4 -25.11 20.62 -16.46
CA PHE A 4 -24.08 19.63 -16.67
C PHE A 4 -24.47 18.32 -15.99
N ASP A 5 -24.22 17.21 -16.68
CA ASP A 5 -24.54 15.86 -16.21
C ASP A 5 -23.33 15.16 -15.59
N TYR A 6 -22.11 15.67 -15.82
CA TYR A 6 -20.87 15.06 -15.37
C TYR A 6 -19.77 16.12 -15.15
N LEU A 7 -18.90 15.90 -14.16
CA LEU A 7 -17.74 16.73 -13.87
C LEU A 7 -16.47 15.88 -14.02
N LEU A 8 -15.56 16.32 -14.88
CA LEU A 8 -14.22 15.75 -14.97
C LEU A 8 -13.25 16.65 -14.23
N ILE A 9 -12.54 16.06 -13.26
CA ILE A 9 -11.53 16.75 -12.46
C ILE A 9 -10.17 16.24 -12.92
N GLU A 10 -9.40 17.11 -13.56
CA GLU A 10 -7.97 16.87 -13.79
C GLU A 10 -7.23 17.32 -12.53
N SER A 11 -6.74 16.35 -11.76
CA SER A 11 -5.87 16.64 -10.62
C SER A 11 -4.47 17.02 -11.13
N THR A 12 -3.70 17.75 -10.32
CA THR A 12 -2.30 18.00 -10.69
C THR A 12 -1.56 16.66 -10.72
N GLY A 13 -0.53 16.53 -11.56
CA GLY A 13 0.25 15.27 -11.65
C GLY A 13 0.92 14.84 -10.33
N ILE A 14 0.83 15.67 -9.28
CA ILE A 14 1.33 15.47 -7.92
C ILE A 14 0.24 15.35 -6.87
N SER A 15 -1.02 15.34 -7.30
CA SER A 15 -2.16 15.17 -6.38
C SER A 15 -2.27 13.71 -5.96
N GLU A 16 -2.51 13.52 -4.68
CA GLU A 16 -2.88 12.22 -4.13
C GLU A 16 -4.35 11.90 -4.44
N PRO A 17 -4.67 10.65 -4.82
CA PRO A 17 -6.04 10.25 -5.09
C PRO A 17 -6.95 10.25 -3.85
N MET A 18 -6.43 9.82 -2.69
CA MET A 18 -7.23 9.63 -1.48
C MET A 18 -7.79 10.95 -0.91
N PRO A 19 -7.02 12.05 -0.77
CA PRO A 19 -7.58 13.33 -0.35
C PRO A 19 -8.67 13.85 -1.30
N VAL A 20 -8.54 13.61 -2.62
CA VAL A 20 -9.58 13.98 -3.59
C VAL A 20 -10.85 13.17 -3.32
N ALA A 21 -10.74 11.85 -3.14
CA ALA A 21 -11.90 11.00 -2.83
C ALA A 21 -12.53 11.37 -1.48
N ALA A 22 -11.73 11.61 -0.44
CA ALA A 22 -12.19 11.95 0.91
C ALA A 22 -13.03 13.25 0.96
N THR A 23 -12.84 14.17 0.02
CA THR A 23 -13.70 15.38 -0.06
C THR A 23 -15.17 15.05 -0.37
N PHE A 24 -15.48 13.87 -0.90
CA PHE A 24 -16.85 13.41 -1.12
C PHE A 24 -17.49 12.81 0.13
N ASP A 25 -16.70 12.45 1.14
CA ASP A 25 -17.19 11.92 2.41
C ASP A 25 -17.15 12.97 3.54
N PHE A 26 -16.40 14.06 3.36
CA PHE A 26 -16.29 15.11 4.37
C PHE A 26 -17.58 15.93 4.50
N VAL A 27 -18.09 16.02 5.73
CA VAL A 27 -19.25 16.83 6.09
C VAL A 27 -18.78 18.20 6.58
N ASP A 28 -19.26 19.27 5.96
CA ASP A 28 -18.92 20.64 6.34
C ASP A 28 -19.61 21.11 7.65
N GLU A 29 -19.28 22.33 8.11
CA GLU A 29 -19.85 22.93 9.33
C GLU A 29 -21.38 23.08 9.26
N ASP A 30 -21.96 23.11 8.06
CA ASP A 30 -23.39 23.23 7.81
C ASP A 30 -24.08 21.85 7.69
N GLY A 31 -23.32 20.76 7.86
CA GLY A 31 -23.84 19.39 7.83
C GLY A 31 -24.08 18.84 6.41
N THR A 32 -23.46 19.44 5.38
CA THR A 32 -23.59 19.04 3.99
C THR A 32 -22.30 18.40 3.49
N SER A 33 -22.40 17.35 2.68
CA SER A 33 -21.26 16.75 1.98
C SER A 33 -21.35 16.98 0.47
N LEU A 34 -20.21 16.98 -0.23
CA LEU A 34 -20.20 16.93 -1.70
C LEU A 34 -20.89 15.65 -2.22
N GLY A 35 -20.81 14.55 -1.46
CA GLY A 35 -21.52 13.30 -1.73
C GLY A 35 -23.04 13.43 -1.80
N ASP A 36 -23.64 14.43 -1.14
CA ASP A 36 -25.08 14.71 -1.22
C ASP A 36 -25.49 15.32 -2.56
N LEU A 37 -24.54 15.89 -3.29
CA LEU A 37 -24.76 16.62 -4.54
C LEU A 37 -24.24 15.87 -5.78
N ALA A 38 -23.16 15.09 -5.63
CA ALA A 38 -22.53 14.35 -6.70
C ALA A 38 -21.93 13.05 -6.17
N ARG A 39 -21.96 11.99 -6.99
CA ARG A 39 -21.25 10.75 -6.72
C ARG A 39 -19.89 10.77 -7.40
N LEU A 40 -18.86 10.27 -6.73
CA LEU A 40 -17.63 9.89 -7.40
C LEU A 40 -17.91 8.63 -8.24
N ASP A 41 -17.49 8.65 -9.50
CA ASP A 41 -17.92 7.64 -10.47
C ASP A 41 -16.78 6.72 -10.93
N THR A 42 -15.63 7.29 -11.29
CA THR A 42 -14.46 6.55 -11.77
C THR A 42 -13.20 7.34 -11.46
N MET A 43 -12.22 6.70 -10.83
CA MET A 43 -10.85 7.19 -10.68
C MET A 43 -10.00 6.68 -11.84
N VAL A 44 -9.39 7.59 -12.60
CA VAL A 44 -8.62 7.26 -13.80
C VAL A 44 -7.18 7.73 -13.64
N SER A 45 -6.22 6.80 -13.77
CA SER A 45 -4.80 7.11 -13.79
C SER A 45 -4.20 6.86 -15.17
N VAL A 46 -3.41 7.80 -15.67
CA VAL A 46 -2.75 7.70 -16.98
C VAL A 46 -1.27 7.46 -16.75
N VAL A 47 -0.80 6.28 -17.13
CA VAL A 47 0.59 5.83 -16.97
C VAL A 47 1.33 5.98 -18.29
N ASP A 48 2.49 6.61 -18.28
CA ASP A 48 3.36 6.71 -19.45
C ASP A 48 4.24 5.47 -19.58
N ALA A 49 3.94 4.58 -20.54
CA ALA A 49 4.70 3.34 -20.74
C ALA A 49 6.19 3.58 -21.08
N SER A 50 6.56 4.79 -21.53
CA SER A 50 7.94 5.13 -21.88
C SER A 50 8.82 5.56 -20.71
N SER A 51 8.23 5.92 -19.56
CA SER A 51 8.97 6.37 -18.38
C SER A 51 8.58 5.65 -17.10
N PHE A 52 7.38 5.06 -17.02
CA PHE A 52 6.81 4.58 -15.76
C PHE A 52 7.72 3.62 -15.00
N LEU A 53 8.27 2.59 -15.67
CA LEU A 53 9.16 1.62 -15.04
C LEU A 53 10.41 2.29 -14.46
N ASP A 54 11.04 3.19 -15.22
CA ASP A 54 12.21 3.94 -14.77
C ASP A 54 11.86 4.88 -13.60
N GLU A 55 10.66 5.46 -13.60
CA GLU A 55 10.21 6.42 -12.58
C GLU A 55 9.81 5.75 -11.27
N VAL A 56 9.27 4.53 -11.29
CA VAL A 56 8.98 3.78 -10.07
C VAL A 56 10.22 3.15 -9.43
N GLU A 57 11.27 2.89 -10.22
CA GLU A 57 12.57 2.40 -9.73
C GLU A 57 13.51 3.53 -9.31
N SER A 58 13.22 4.78 -9.71
CA SER A 58 14.06 5.92 -9.42
C SER A 58 13.97 6.35 -7.94
N PRO A 59 15.10 6.63 -7.28
CA PRO A 59 15.11 7.24 -5.94
C PRO A 59 14.85 8.76 -5.96
N ASP A 60 14.58 9.37 -7.13
CA ASP A 60 14.42 10.83 -7.27
C ASP A 60 13.24 11.39 -6.45
N GLU A 61 13.48 12.49 -5.72
CA GLU A 61 12.46 13.22 -4.95
C GLU A 61 11.68 14.23 -5.81
N LEU A 62 10.43 14.56 -5.42
CA LEU A 62 9.57 15.53 -6.13
C LEU A 62 10.22 16.93 -6.19
N VAL A 63 10.95 17.31 -5.15
CA VAL A 63 11.74 18.56 -5.07
C VAL A 63 12.89 18.59 -6.08
N ASP A 64 13.57 17.46 -6.31
CA ASP A 64 14.70 17.36 -7.26
C ASP A 64 14.27 17.67 -8.70
N ARG A 65 12.99 17.47 -9.02
CA ARG A 65 12.41 17.78 -10.33
C ARG A 65 11.60 19.08 -10.37
N SER A 66 11.55 19.86 -9.29
CA SER A 66 10.75 21.09 -9.17
C SER A 66 9.24 20.88 -9.36
N ILE A 67 8.73 19.70 -8.95
CA ILE A 67 7.32 19.31 -9.12
C ILE A 67 6.61 19.21 -7.76
N GLY A 68 7.29 19.36 -6.61
CA GLY A 68 6.65 19.31 -5.28
C GLY A 68 5.51 20.33 -5.10
N ILE A 69 4.53 19.99 -4.24
CA ILE A 69 3.40 20.88 -3.92
C ILE A 69 3.91 22.16 -3.23
N ASP A 70 5.00 22.05 -2.46
CA ASP A 70 5.77 23.15 -1.89
C ASP A 70 7.28 22.80 -1.77
N GLU A 71 8.09 23.73 -1.25
CA GLU A 71 9.55 23.56 -1.06
C GLU A 71 9.92 22.54 0.04
N THR A 72 8.94 21.89 0.67
CA THR A 72 9.11 20.88 1.74
C THR A 72 8.54 19.50 1.37
N ASP A 73 8.07 19.33 0.13
CA ASP A 73 7.52 18.06 -0.35
C ASP A 73 8.65 17.08 -0.74
N ASP A 74 9.29 16.52 0.28
CA ASP A 74 10.45 15.62 0.18
C ASP A 74 10.05 14.18 -0.23
N ARG A 75 8.84 13.97 -0.78
CA ARG A 75 8.38 12.63 -1.18
C ARG A 75 8.99 12.21 -2.52
N PRO A 76 9.31 10.92 -2.70
CA PRO A 76 9.75 10.38 -3.97
C PRO A 76 8.61 10.29 -4.97
N ILE A 77 8.91 10.58 -6.24
CA ILE A 77 7.96 10.51 -7.35
C ILE A 77 7.38 9.08 -7.47
N SER A 78 8.21 8.08 -7.21
CA SER A 78 7.84 6.66 -7.22
C SER A 78 6.66 6.37 -6.29
N GLY A 79 6.62 6.99 -5.11
CA GLY A 79 5.57 6.74 -4.11
C GLY A 79 4.21 7.20 -4.61
N LEU A 80 4.17 8.43 -5.10
CA LEU A 80 2.98 9.03 -5.70
C LEU A 80 2.48 8.25 -6.93
N LEU A 81 3.37 7.84 -7.83
CA LEU A 81 2.98 7.07 -9.02
C LEU A 81 2.34 5.74 -8.65
N VAL A 82 2.88 5.08 -7.62
CA VAL A 82 2.34 3.83 -7.10
C VAL A 82 0.97 4.06 -6.47
N ASP A 83 0.79 5.08 -5.63
CA ASP A 83 -0.50 5.40 -5.01
C ASP A 83 -1.57 5.73 -6.07
N GLN A 84 -1.20 6.46 -7.13
CA GLN A 84 -2.09 6.75 -8.26
C GLN A 84 -2.54 5.48 -8.99
N VAL A 85 -1.67 4.48 -9.14
CA VAL A 85 -2.04 3.19 -9.73
C VAL A 85 -2.91 2.38 -8.76
N GLU A 86 -2.56 2.31 -7.48
CA GLU A 86 -3.30 1.55 -6.45
C GLU A 86 -4.75 2.03 -6.28
N PHE A 87 -4.99 3.34 -6.42
CA PHE A 87 -6.32 3.94 -6.22
C PHE A 87 -7.20 3.99 -7.48
N ALA A 88 -6.65 3.65 -8.65
CA ALA A 88 -7.37 3.80 -9.92
C ALA A 88 -8.40 2.68 -10.15
N ASP A 89 -9.60 3.05 -10.59
CA ASP A 89 -10.57 2.12 -11.17
C ASP A 89 -10.18 1.73 -12.60
N VAL A 90 -9.59 2.69 -13.32
CA VAL A 90 -9.13 2.54 -14.70
C VAL A 90 -7.70 3.05 -14.81
N VAL A 91 -6.81 2.21 -15.33
CA VAL A 91 -5.42 2.59 -15.63
C VAL A 91 -5.23 2.63 -17.14
N VAL A 92 -4.95 3.81 -17.68
CA VAL A 92 -4.62 4.00 -19.10
C VAL A 92 -3.10 3.94 -19.27
N VAL A 93 -2.59 2.82 -19.74
CA VAL A 93 -1.20 2.68 -20.19
C VAL A 93 -1.07 3.37 -21.55
N ASN A 94 -0.54 4.58 -21.53
CA ASN A 94 -0.43 5.48 -22.67
C ASN A 94 0.97 5.41 -23.30
N LYS A 95 1.09 5.98 -24.51
CA LYS A 95 2.31 6.03 -25.33
C LYS A 95 2.86 4.65 -25.70
N VAL A 96 1.97 3.66 -25.85
CA VAL A 96 2.34 2.30 -26.27
C VAL A 96 2.98 2.27 -27.68
N ASP A 97 2.79 3.32 -28.48
CA ASP A 97 3.43 3.52 -29.79
C ASP A 97 4.90 3.92 -29.72
N LEU A 98 5.38 4.40 -28.56
CA LEU A 98 6.76 4.87 -28.38
C LEU A 98 7.70 3.81 -27.82
N VAL A 99 7.16 2.66 -27.40
CA VAL A 99 7.91 1.61 -26.72
C VAL A 99 7.77 0.26 -27.43
N ALA A 100 8.68 -0.65 -27.13
CA ALA A 100 8.59 -2.02 -27.59
C ALA A 100 7.44 -2.77 -26.86
N PRO A 101 6.80 -3.76 -27.49
CA PRO A 101 5.72 -4.54 -26.86
C PRO A 101 6.10 -5.11 -25.49
N GLU A 102 7.35 -5.51 -25.31
CA GLU A 102 7.86 -6.09 -24.06
C GLU A 102 7.83 -5.08 -22.90
N VAL A 103 7.97 -3.78 -23.17
CA VAL A 103 7.88 -2.72 -22.16
C VAL A 103 6.42 -2.51 -21.74
N VAL A 104 5.49 -2.59 -22.69
CA VAL A 104 4.05 -2.54 -22.39
C VAL A 104 3.65 -3.73 -21.53
N GLU A 105 4.08 -4.93 -21.90
CA GLU A 105 3.83 -6.17 -21.13
C GLU A 105 4.37 -6.08 -19.70
N ARG A 106 5.58 -5.55 -19.52
CA ARG A 106 6.17 -5.32 -18.18
C ARG A 106 5.43 -4.26 -17.37
N THR A 107 5.02 -3.17 -18.00
CA THR A 107 4.20 -2.11 -17.38
C THR A 107 2.86 -2.69 -16.92
N ASP A 108 2.21 -3.46 -17.78
CA ASP A 108 0.97 -4.16 -17.52
C ASP A 108 1.07 -5.12 -16.33
N ALA A 109 2.16 -5.90 -16.27
CA ALA A 109 2.42 -6.80 -15.16
C ALA A 109 2.57 -6.04 -13.84
N LEU A 110 3.31 -4.93 -13.84
CA LEU A 110 3.45 -4.10 -12.64
C LEU A 110 2.12 -3.47 -12.21
N VAL A 111 1.37 -2.88 -13.14
CA VAL A 111 0.07 -2.26 -12.87
C VAL A 111 -0.89 -3.29 -12.26
N ARG A 112 -0.99 -4.50 -12.82
CA ARG A 112 -1.87 -5.54 -12.29
C ARG A 112 -1.43 -6.08 -10.93
N ARG A 113 -0.13 -6.02 -10.62
CA ARG A 113 0.38 -6.41 -9.29
C ARG A 113 0.10 -5.36 -8.22
N LEU A 114 0.23 -4.08 -8.58
CA LEU A 114 -0.10 -2.97 -7.69
C LEU A 114 -1.62 -2.86 -7.50
N ASN A 115 -2.39 -3.03 -8.57
CA ASN A 115 -3.84 -2.92 -8.54
C ASN A 115 -4.50 -4.05 -9.36
N PRO A 116 -4.82 -5.19 -8.73
CA PRO A 116 -5.50 -6.31 -9.38
C PRO A 116 -6.93 -5.99 -9.86
N ARG A 117 -7.56 -4.94 -9.30
CA ARG A 117 -8.95 -4.55 -9.59
C ARG A 117 -9.07 -3.59 -10.76
N ALA A 118 -7.99 -2.89 -11.11
CA ALA A 118 -8.01 -1.87 -12.16
C ALA A 118 -8.39 -2.44 -13.53
N HIS A 119 -9.23 -1.70 -14.24
CA HIS A 119 -9.46 -1.91 -15.66
C HIS A 119 -8.32 -1.26 -16.47
N VAL A 120 -7.45 -2.09 -17.04
CA VAL A 120 -6.28 -1.62 -17.80
C VAL A 120 -6.62 -1.40 -19.28
N LEU A 121 -6.38 -0.18 -19.77
CA LEU A 121 -6.56 0.23 -21.17
C LEU A 121 -5.21 0.61 -21.79
N HIS A 122 -5.01 0.28 -23.06
CA HIS A 122 -3.82 0.69 -23.82
C HIS A 122 -4.18 1.81 -24.78
N ALA A 123 -3.37 2.87 -24.80
CA ALA A 123 -3.63 4.05 -25.63
C ALA A 123 -2.36 4.66 -26.23
N SER A 124 -2.56 5.34 -27.35
CA SER A 124 -1.63 6.32 -27.92
C SER A 124 -2.29 7.69 -27.86
N HIS A 125 -1.55 8.72 -27.47
CA HIS A 125 -2.08 10.08 -27.29
C HIS A 125 -3.29 10.18 -26.32
N ALA A 126 -3.40 9.24 -25.37
CA ALA A 126 -4.53 9.09 -24.45
C ALA A 126 -5.89 8.92 -25.14
N GLU A 127 -5.91 8.44 -26.39
CA GLU A 127 -7.15 8.15 -27.11
C GLU A 127 -7.78 6.84 -26.57
N VAL A 128 -8.79 6.98 -25.72
CA VAL A 128 -9.62 5.88 -25.20
C VAL A 128 -11.11 6.15 -25.44
N PRO A 129 -11.95 5.10 -25.53
CA PRO A 129 -13.39 5.29 -25.60
C PRO A 129 -13.92 5.98 -24.34
N LEU A 130 -14.64 7.10 -24.48
CA LEU A 130 -15.15 7.86 -23.33
C LEU A 130 -16.04 7.02 -22.39
N ALA A 131 -16.74 6.02 -22.92
CA ALA A 131 -17.58 5.13 -22.13
C ALA A 131 -16.78 4.20 -21.19
N GLU A 132 -15.46 4.09 -21.37
CA GLU A 132 -14.58 3.33 -20.47
C GLU A 132 -14.08 4.17 -19.28
N VAL A 133 -14.27 5.49 -19.31
CA VAL A 133 -13.72 6.42 -18.29
C VAL A 133 -14.76 7.37 -17.69
N LEU A 134 -15.90 7.58 -18.35
CA LEU A 134 -17.00 8.43 -17.87
C LEU A 134 -18.26 7.62 -17.64
N ASP A 135 -18.94 7.90 -16.53
CA ASP A 135 -20.21 7.29 -16.10
C ASP A 135 -20.14 5.75 -16.05
N THR A 136 -19.00 5.22 -15.58
CA THR A 136 -18.76 3.76 -15.56
C THR A 136 -19.33 3.09 -14.31
N GLY A 137 -19.52 3.86 -13.23
CA GLY A 137 -19.95 3.36 -11.93
C GLY A 137 -18.98 2.39 -11.28
N ARG A 138 -17.68 2.49 -11.58
CA ARG A 138 -16.64 1.58 -11.07
C ARG A 138 -16.17 1.93 -9.67
N TYR A 139 -16.23 3.21 -9.28
CA TYR A 139 -15.76 3.64 -7.97
C TYR A 139 -16.55 2.96 -6.84
N ASP A 140 -15.82 2.27 -5.97
CA ASP A 140 -16.34 1.60 -4.80
C ASP A 140 -15.63 2.14 -3.54
N PRO A 141 -16.34 2.90 -2.67
CA PRO A 141 -15.76 3.47 -1.45
C PRO A 141 -15.23 2.40 -0.49
N GLU A 142 -15.92 1.26 -0.38
CA GLU A 142 -15.54 0.18 0.55
C GLU A 142 -14.25 -0.48 0.03
N ALA A 143 -14.21 -0.85 -1.25
CA ALA A 143 -13.02 -1.42 -1.86
C ALA A 143 -11.84 -0.43 -1.96
N SER A 144 -12.08 0.89 -1.93
CA SER A 144 -11.03 1.90 -1.94
C SER A 144 -10.38 2.11 -0.56
N ALA A 145 -11.10 1.74 0.52
CA ALA A 145 -10.57 1.70 1.88
C ALA A 145 -9.79 0.41 2.18
N GLU A 146 -10.07 -0.67 1.44
CA GLU A 146 -9.36 -1.95 1.54
C GLU A 146 -7.97 -1.92 0.87
N LEU A 147 -7.06 -2.76 1.37
CA LEU A 147 -5.69 -2.86 0.88
C LEU A 147 -5.65 -3.61 -0.47
N PRO A 148 -5.40 -2.94 -1.62
CA PRO A 148 -5.38 -3.61 -2.91
C PRO A 148 -4.29 -4.69 -2.93
N GLY A 149 -4.64 -5.91 -3.37
CA GLY A 149 -3.70 -7.02 -3.51
C GLY A 149 -3.30 -7.74 -2.20
N TRP A 150 -3.83 -7.33 -1.04
CA TRP A 150 -3.61 -8.04 0.22
C TRP A 150 -4.21 -9.45 0.21
N ASP A 151 -5.44 -9.59 -0.29
CA ASP A 151 -6.14 -10.90 -0.35
C ASP A 151 -5.54 -11.84 -1.39
N ASP A 152 -5.13 -11.30 -2.55
CA ASP A 152 -4.46 -12.06 -3.61
C ASP A 152 -3.08 -12.59 -3.17
N ALA A 153 -2.40 -11.87 -2.28
CA ALA A 153 -1.15 -12.31 -1.66
C ALA A 153 -1.36 -13.32 -0.51
N HIS A 154 -2.55 -13.34 0.10
CA HIS A 154 -2.97 -14.32 1.12
C HIS A 154 -3.46 -15.63 0.55
N ALA A 155 -3.96 -15.63 -0.69
CA ALA A 155 -4.21 -16.87 -1.40
C ALA A 155 -2.87 -17.61 -1.60
N ASP A 156 -2.63 -18.65 -0.79
CA ASP A 156 -1.54 -19.65 -0.85
C ASP A 156 -1.37 -20.36 -2.23
N ALA A 157 -1.98 -19.83 -3.29
CA ALA A 157 -2.19 -20.45 -4.59
C ALA A 157 -1.75 -19.62 -5.80
N ALA A 158 -1.18 -18.43 -5.65
CA ALA A 158 -0.39 -17.85 -6.74
C ALA A 158 1.07 -18.29 -6.53
N PRO A 159 1.60 -19.29 -7.28
CA PRO A 159 3.05 -19.44 -7.35
C PRO A 159 3.63 -18.06 -7.72
N GLU A 160 4.77 -17.71 -7.14
CA GLU A 160 5.56 -16.56 -7.59
C GLU A 160 5.69 -16.64 -9.12
N THR A 161 4.85 -15.89 -9.83
CA THR A 161 4.98 -15.72 -11.27
C THR A 161 5.75 -14.45 -11.45
N GLU A 162 7.07 -14.62 -11.59
CA GLU A 162 7.91 -13.61 -12.21
C GLU A 162 7.41 -13.43 -13.64
N GLU A 163 6.71 -12.33 -13.87
CA GLU A 163 6.11 -11.99 -15.15
C GLU A 163 6.81 -10.73 -15.66
N TYR A 164 7.59 -10.88 -16.74
CA TYR A 164 8.39 -9.79 -17.32
C TYR A 164 9.33 -9.09 -16.31
N GLY A 165 9.87 -9.84 -15.34
CA GLY A 165 10.75 -9.30 -14.29
C GLY A 165 10.00 -8.59 -13.15
N VAL A 166 8.67 -8.58 -13.15
CA VAL A 166 7.85 -8.15 -12.01
C VAL A 166 7.50 -9.36 -11.16
N SER A 167 7.76 -9.28 -9.86
CA SER A 167 7.42 -10.35 -8.92
C SER A 167 6.90 -9.76 -7.61
N SER A 168 6.20 -10.60 -6.85
CA SER A 168 5.80 -10.28 -5.49
C SER A 168 5.93 -11.51 -4.60
N PHE A 169 6.17 -11.28 -3.31
CA PHE A 169 6.17 -12.34 -2.30
C PHE A 169 5.68 -11.80 -0.95
N VAL A 170 5.22 -12.72 -0.09
CA VAL A 170 4.83 -12.38 1.29
C VAL A 170 5.92 -12.82 2.25
N PHE A 171 6.47 -11.86 3.00
CA PHE A 171 7.31 -12.14 4.16
C PHE A 171 6.43 -12.38 5.39
N ARG A 172 6.58 -13.53 6.05
CA ARG A 172 5.84 -13.90 7.26
C ARG A 172 6.79 -14.30 8.37
N ALA A 173 6.66 -13.68 9.54
CA ALA A 173 7.44 -14.07 10.71
C ALA A 173 6.61 -14.02 12.00
N ARG A 174 6.83 -15.04 12.87
CA ARG A 174 6.20 -15.16 14.20
C ARG A 174 7.08 -14.65 15.34
N ARG A 175 8.04 -13.81 15.00
CA ARG A 175 8.93 -13.13 15.95
C ARG A 175 8.78 -11.64 15.73
N PRO A 176 8.74 -10.81 16.76
CA PRO A 176 8.70 -9.38 16.56
C PRO A 176 10.03 -8.87 16.01
N PHE A 177 10.00 -7.73 15.34
CA PHE A 177 11.21 -7.00 14.97
C PHE A 177 11.84 -6.32 16.18
N HIS A 178 13.17 -6.27 16.20
CA HIS A 178 13.90 -5.34 17.05
C HIS A 178 13.82 -3.94 16.42
N PRO A 179 13.23 -2.93 17.09
CA PRO A 179 12.94 -1.63 16.48
C PRO A 179 14.22 -0.92 15.99
N GLY A 180 15.30 -0.94 16.76
CA GLY A 180 16.59 -0.40 16.31
C GLY A 180 17.17 -1.07 15.06
N ARG A 181 17.16 -2.42 14.98
CA ARG A 181 17.66 -3.13 13.78
C ARG A 181 16.78 -2.85 12.56
N LEU A 182 15.46 -2.78 12.78
CA LEU A 182 14.53 -2.43 11.72
C LEU A 182 14.79 -1.03 11.20
N ALA A 183 14.89 -0.03 12.08
CA ALA A 183 15.21 1.35 11.69
C ALA A 183 16.52 1.44 10.90
N ASP A 184 17.59 0.80 11.37
CA ASP A 184 18.88 0.76 10.65
C ASP A 184 18.73 0.13 9.25
N ALA A 185 17.91 -0.91 9.10
CA ALA A 185 17.66 -1.57 7.82
C ALA A 185 16.81 -0.72 6.86
N LEU A 186 15.99 0.17 7.39
CA LEU A 186 15.13 1.08 6.63
C LEU A 186 15.87 2.32 6.09
N GLU A 187 17.02 2.66 6.66
CA GLU A 187 17.88 3.74 6.15
C GLU A 187 18.56 3.38 4.81
N ALA A 188 18.67 2.09 4.50
CA ALA A 188 19.27 1.62 3.26
C ALA A 188 18.22 1.48 2.14
N PRO A 189 18.57 1.78 0.87
CA PRO A 189 17.68 1.49 -0.24
C PRO A 189 17.50 -0.02 -0.39
N TRP A 190 16.31 -0.45 -0.79
CA TRP A 190 15.97 -1.85 -1.07
C TRP A 190 15.85 -2.03 -2.58
N PRO A 191 16.94 -2.42 -3.29
CA PRO A 191 16.93 -2.43 -4.74
C PRO A 191 15.85 -3.36 -5.30
N GLY A 192 15.12 -2.85 -6.28
CA GLY A 192 14.05 -3.58 -6.94
C GLY A 192 12.73 -3.61 -6.15
N VAL A 193 12.67 -3.13 -4.90
CA VAL A 193 11.39 -3.00 -4.18
C VAL A 193 10.68 -1.75 -4.64
N VAL A 194 9.48 -1.92 -5.21
CA VAL A 194 8.62 -0.83 -5.68
C VAL A 194 7.53 -0.52 -4.66
N ARG A 195 6.96 -1.55 -4.04
CA ARG A 195 5.92 -1.41 -3.02
C ARG A 195 6.14 -2.46 -1.95
N SER A 196 5.97 -2.08 -0.69
CA SER A 196 5.72 -3.06 0.35
C SER A 196 4.68 -2.56 1.34
N LYS A 197 3.79 -3.45 1.81
CA LYS A 197 2.67 -3.08 2.67
C LYS A 197 2.33 -4.24 3.60
N GLY A 198 1.88 -3.94 4.82
CA GLY A 198 1.33 -4.95 5.70
C GLY A 198 1.46 -4.64 7.18
N PHE A 199 1.34 -5.68 8.00
CA PHE A 199 1.38 -5.54 9.45
C PHE A 199 2.75 -5.92 10.01
N VAL A 200 3.23 -5.10 10.94
CA VAL A 200 4.46 -5.35 11.68
C VAL A 200 4.21 -5.45 13.17
N TRP A 201 4.96 -6.36 13.79
CA TRP A 201 4.98 -6.58 15.22
C TRP A 201 6.32 -6.12 15.78
N LEU A 202 6.31 -5.04 16.55
CA LEU A 202 7.51 -4.47 17.17
C LEU A 202 7.68 -4.98 18.60
N SER A 203 8.91 -5.34 18.96
CA SER A 203 9.22 -5.81 20.31
C SER A 203 9.02 -4.73 21.38
N SER A 204 9.31 -3.47 21.08
CA SER A 204 9.08 -2.32 21.97
C SER A 204 7.59 -2.04 22.22
N ARG A 205 6.72 -2.37 21.27
CA ARG A 205 5.27 -2.12 21.26
C ARG A 205 4.51 -3.44 21.08
N PRO A 206 4.68 -4.42 21.99
CA PRO A 206 4.30 -5.80 21.71
C PRO A 206 2.79 -6.04 21.67
N THR A 207 2.00 -5.07 22.14
CA THR A 207 0.54 -5.14 22.25
C THR A 207 -0.20 -4.48 21.10
N GLU A 208 0.52 -3.78 20.23
CA GLU A 208 -0.05 -2.99 19.15
C GLU A 208 0.46 -3.51 17.81
N ALA A 209 -0.41 -3.49 16.81
CA ALA A 209 -0.05 -3.75 15.43
C ALA A 209 0.42 -2.46 14.78
N GLY A 210 1.53 -2.53 14.04
CA GLY A 210 1.97 -1.44 13.19
C GLY A 210 1.52 -1.69 11.76
N PHE A 211 1.08 -0.65 11.07
CA PHE A 211 0.82 -0.69 9.64
C PHE A 211 2.01 -0.12 8.88
N TRP A 212 2.70 -0.99 8.15
CA TRP A 212 3.80 -0.65 7.26
C TRP A 212 3.25 -0.31 5.88
N SER A 213 3.65 0.84 5.34
CA SER A 213 3.37 1.23 3.96
C SER A 213 4.60 1.89 3.35
N GLN A 214 5.21 1.22 2.38
CA GLN A 214 6.32 1.72 1.59
C GLN A 214 5.95 1.77 0.11
N ALA A 215 6.26 2.88 -0.55
CA ALA A 215 6.22 3.01 -2.00
C ALA A 215 7.52 3.70 -2.48
N GLY A 216 8.30 2.99 -3.29
CA GLY A 216 9.70 3.31 -3.59
C GLY A 216 10.55 3.50 -2.32
N SER A 217 11.24 4.63 -2.21
CA SER A 217 12.10 4.96 -1.07
C SER A 217 11.36 5.50 0.17
N HIS A 218 10.08 5.87 0.05
CA HIS A 218 9.31 6.40 1.17
C HIS A 218 8.59 5.29 1.91
N LEU A 219 8.70 5.29 3.24
CA LEU A 219 8.11 4.30 4.11
C LEU A 219 7.53 4.97 5.36
N THR A 220 6.31 4.59 5.69
CA THR A 220 5.63 4.94 6.93
C THR A 220 5.31 3.69 7.75
N ILE A 221 5.34 3.82 9.07
CA ILE A 221 4.84 2.81 10.00
C ILE A 221 3.93 3.51 11.02
N GLU A 222 2.64 3.25 10.92
CA GLU A 222 1.60 3.88 11.75
C GLU A 222 0.95 2.87 12.69
N GLY A 223 0.24 3.33 13.71
CA GLY A 223 -0.50 2.45 14.61
C GLY A 223 -1.74 1.89 13.90
N ALA A 224 -1.89 0.56 13.90
CA ALA A 224 -3.00 -0.15 13.28
C ALA A 224 -4.00 -0.73 14.30
N GLY A 225 -3.93 -0.28 15.55
CA GLY A 225 -4.73 -0.79 16.66
C GLY A 225 -4.03 -1.84 17.51
N VAL A 226 -4.81 -2.45 18.41
CA VAL A 226 -4.35 -3.46 19.37
C VAL A 226 -4.57 -4.84 18.77
N TRP A 227 -3.67 -5.79 19.04
CA TRP A 227 -3.87 -7.17 18.60
C TRP A 227 -5.09 -7.79 19.28
N LEU A 228 -5.86 -8.63 18.59
CA LEU A 228 -7.03 -9.32 19.15
C LEU A 228 -6.67 -10.07 20.44
N ALA A 229 -5.50 -10.71 20.46
CA ALA A 229 -5.01 -11.44 21.61
C ALA A 229 -4.64 -10.54 22.81
N ASP A 230 -4.43 -9.24 22.61
CA ASP A 230 -4.24 -8.25 23.69
C ASP A 230 -5.58 -7.67 24.17
N GLU A 231 -6.61 -7.68 23.33
CA GLU A 231 -7.99 -7.36 23.72
C GLU A 231 -8.68 -8.52 24.49
N GLY A 232 -8.04 -9.69 24.54
CA GLY A 232 -8.57 -10.88 25.19
C GLY A 232 -9.62 -11.61 24.34
N LEU A 233 -9.65 -11.32 23.03
CA LEU A 233 -10.52 -11.96 22.05
C LEU A 233 -9.82 -13.14 21.38
N THR A 234 -10.62 -14.03 20.82
CA THR A 234 -10.20 -15.15 19.99
C THR A 234 -10.91 -15.10 18.63
N PRO A 235 -10.49 -15.89 17.63
CA PRO A 235 -11.19 -15.91 16.34
C PRO A 235 -12.69 -16.23 16.47
N GLU A 236 -13.09 -17.01 17.48
CA GLU A 236 -14.50 -17.39 17.70
C GLU A 236 -15.39 -16.18 18.05
N ASP A 237 -14.79 -15.13 18.62
CA ASP A 237 -15.48 -13.90 19.04
C ASP A 237 -15.75 -12.93 17.87
N LEU A 238 -15.14 -13.16 16.69
CA LEU A 238 -15.30 -12.31 15.50
C LEU A 238 -16.64 -12.58 14.79
N ASP A 239 -17.45 -11.54 14.55
CA ASP A 239 -18.79 -11.69 13.95
C ASP A 239 -18.75 -12.09 12.47
N ASP A 240 -17.76 -11.59 11.72
CA ASP A 240 -17.61 -11.89 10.29
C ASP A 240 -17.02 -13.30 10.07
N PRO A 241 -17.74 -14.23 9.40
CA PRO A 241 -17.26 -15.60 9.17
C PRO A 241 -15.99 -15.70 8.30
N GLU A 242 -15.79 -14.76 7.37
CA GLU A 242 -14.64 -14.74 6.46
C GLU A 242 -13.40 -14.30 7.22
N VAL A 243 -13.47 -13.15 7.90
CA VAL A 243 -12.39 -12.65 8.77
C VAL A 243 -12.06 -13.67 9.87
N ARG A 244 -13.07 -14.27 10.49
CA ARG A 244 -12.89 -15.35 11.47
C ARG A 244 -12.06 -16.50 10.91
N THR A 245 -12.36 -16.94 9.68
CA THR A 245 -11.67 -18.07 9.04
C THR A 245 -10.21 -17.72 8.76
N GLU A 246 -9.94 -16.52 8.28
CA GLU A 246 -8.59 -16.03 8.00
C GLU A 246 -7.74 -15.90 9.27
N VAL A 247 -8.28 -15.24 10.30
CA VAL A 247 -7.60 -15.06 11.59
C VAL A 247 -7.37 -16.42 12.27
N ALA A 248 -8.35 -17.33 12.20
CA ALA A 248 -8.19 -18.69 12.74
C ALA A 248 -7.09 -19.50 12.01
N ALA A 249 -6.96 -19.34 10.68
CA ALA A 249 -5.93 -20.02 9.90
C ALA A 249 -4.51 -19.57 10.29
N SER A 250 -4.38 -18.33 10.76
CA SER A 250 -3.12 -17.73 11.18
C SER A 250 -2.98 -17.58 12.70
N TRP A 251 -3.82 -18.21 13.52
CA TRP A 251 -3.75 -18.06 14.98
C TRP A 251 -2.60 -18.85 15.61
N ASP A 252 -1.75 -18.20 16.41
CA ASP A 252 -0.70 -18.84 17.20
C ASP A 252 -1.19 -19.15 18.64
N PRO A 253 -0.94 -20.35 19.20
CA PRO A 253 -1.41 -20.69 20.55
C PRO A 253 -0.80 -19.84 21.68
N VAL A 254 0.36 -19.22 21.47
CA VAL A 254 1.09 -18.42 22.46
C VAL A 254 0.91 -16.93 22.16
N TRP A 255 1.00 -16.55 20.89
CA TRP A 255 1.05 -15.16 20.45
C TRP A 255 -0.24 -14.67 19.79
N GLY A 256 -1.25 -15.53 19.62
CA GLY A 256 -2.51 -15.20 18.98
C GLY A 256 -2.32 -14.74 17.54
N ASP A 257 -2.91 -13.61 17.20
CA ASP A 257 -2.84 -12.98 15.88
C ASP A 257 -1.54 -12.21 15.60
N ARG A 258 -0.70 -11.97 16.61
CA ARG A 258 0.58 -11.24 16.50
C ARG A 258 1.51 -11.90 15.49
N ARG A 259 1.87 -11.14 14.46
CA ARG A 259 2.82 -11.56 13.42
C ARG A 259 3.37 -10.37 12.64
N ASN A 260 4.48 -10.60 11.95
CA ASN A 260 4.88 -9.79 10.82
C ASN A 260 4.36 -10.44 9.55
N GLU A 261 3.73 -9.64 8.70
CA GLU A 261 3.19 -10.06 7.42
C GLU A 261 3.28 -8.88 6.46
N LEU A 262 4.19 -8.99 5.49
CA LEU A 262 4.48 -7.92 4.54
C LEU A 262 4.37 -8.47 3.12
N VAL A 263 3.51 -7.87 2.31
CA VAL A 263 3.52 -8.07 0.86
C VAL A 263 4.60 -7.18 0.28
N ILE A 264 5.49 -7.74 -0.53
CA ILE A 264 6.58 -7.03 -1.18
C ILE A 264 6.43 -7.24 -2.68
N ILE A 265 6.37 -6.15 -3.44
CA ILE A 265 6.24 -6.11 -4.89
C ILE A 265 7.46 -5.40 -5.44
N GLY A 266 8.05 -5.97 -6.48
CA GLY A 266 9.25 -5.42 -7.04
C GLY A 266 9.51 -5.81 -8.49
N VAL A 267 10.46 -5.08 -9.06
CA VAL A 267 10.99 -5.25 -10.41
C VAL A 267 12.43 -5.73 -10.25
N GLU A 268 12.78 -6.87 -10.87
CA GLU A 268 14.09 -7.54 -10.72
C GLU A 268 14.46 -7.78 -9.23
N LEU A 269 13.44 -8.08 -8.43
CA LEU A 269 13.51 -8.23 -6.98
C LEU A 269 14.38 -9.40 -6.55
N ASP A 270 15.43 -9.14 -5.75
CA ASP A 270 16.17 -10.19 -5.05
C ASP A 270 15.46 -10.55 -3.73
N ARG A 271 14.50 -11.48 -3.82
CA ARG A 271 13.77 -11.99 -2.65
C ARG A 271 14.69 -12.48 -1.54
N ALA A 272 15.77 -13.16 -1.87
CA ALA A 272 16.65 -13.75 -0.85
C ALA A 272 17.36 -12.66 -0.06
N ALA A 273 17.85 -11.62 -0.75
CA ALA A 273 18.47 -10.47 -0.10
C ALA A 273 17.48 -9.71 0.80
N VAL A 274 16.26 -9.43 0.31
CA VAL A 274 15.23 -8.73 1.12
C VAL A 274 14.81 -9.57 2.33
N THR A 275 14.64 -10.87 2.14
CA THR A 275 14.31 -11.79 3.25
C THR A 275 15.43 -11.83 4.28
N GLU A 276 16.70 -11.86 3.86
CA GLU A 276 17.86 -11.86 4.77
C GLU A 276 17.92 -10.57 5.62
N VAL A 277 17.65 -9.41 5.01
CA VAL A 277 17.59 -8.12 5.72
C VAL A 277 16.48 -8.13 6.77
N LEU A 278 15.27 -8.58 6.40
CA LEU A 278 14.14 -8.67 7.32
C LEU A 278 14.40 -9.68 8.45
N ASP A 279 14.92 -10.87 8.13
CA ASP A 279 15.24 -11.90 9.12
C ASP A 279 16.30 -11.41 10.13
N ALA A 280 17.28 -10.63 9.68
CA ALA A 280 18.29 -10.03 10.56
C ALA A 280 17.68 -9.02 11.57
N CYS A 281 16.51 -8.45 11.25
CA CYS A 281 15.81 -7.52 12.12
C CYS A 281 14.97 -8.23 13.20
N LEU A 282 14.60 -9.50 13.01
CA LEU A 282 13.78 -10.25 13.97
C LEU A 282 14.52 -10.49 15.30
N LEU A 283 13.77 -10.66 16.38
CA LEU A 283 14.35 -11.07 17.67
C LEU A 283 15.06 -12.42 17.58
N THR A 284 16.26 -12.46 18.16
CA THR A 284 17.04 -13.69 18.37
C THR A 284 16.38 -14.58 19.43
N ASP A 285 16.79 -15.86 19.51
CA ASP A 285 16.29 -16.78 20.53
C ASP A 285 16.52 -16.26 21.97
N ALA A 286 17.67 -15.65 22.21
CA ALA A 286 18.01 -15.08 23.52
C ALA A 286 17.10 -13.90 23.87
N GLU A 287 16.82 -13.03 22.91
CA GLU A 287 15.89 -11.90 23.08
C GLU A 287 14.46 -12.42 23.28
N MET A 288 14.03 -13.44 22.53
CA MET A 288 12.71 -14.05 22.70
C MET A 288 12.49 -14.59 24.12
N VAL A 289 13.52 -15.23 24.70
CA VAL A 289 13.47 -15.75 26.08
C VAL A 289 13.45 -14.65 27.14
N ALA A 290 13.97 -13.46 26.84
CA ALA A 290 14.00 -12.34 27.77
C ALA A 290 12.59 -11.79 28.11
N GLY A 291 11.63 -11.98 27.20
CA GLY A 291 10.21 -11.69 27.41
C GLY A 291 9.82 -10.21 27.36
N LEU A 292 8.51 -9.96 27.47
CA LEU A 292 7.86 -8.66 27.22
C LEU A 292 8.48 -7.48 27.99
N ASP A 293 8.85 -7.68 29.27
CA ASP A 293 9.44 -6.62 30.11
C ASP A 293 10.85 -6.21 29.63
N ALA A 294 11.58 -7.12 28.99
CA ALA A 294 12.85 -6.78 28.35
C ALA A 294 12.60 -6.09 27.01
N TRP A 295 11.65 -6.59 26.23
CA TRP A 295 11.34 -6.08 24.88
C TRP A 295 10.88 -4.63 24.89
N ARG A 296 9.99 -4.25 25.82
CA ARG A 296 9.53 -2.85 26.01
C ARG A 296 10.64 -1.85 26.32
N ARG A 297 11.84 -2.32 26.66
CA ARG A 297 13.02 -1.49 26.93
C ARG A 297 14.00 -1.42 25.76
N HIS A 298 13.70 -2.08 24.64
CA HIS A 298 14.49 -1.90 23.42
C HIS A 298 14.44 -0.44 22.97
N PRO A 299 15.59 0.19 22.63
CA PRO A 299 15.59 1.52 22.05
C PRO A 299 14.79 1.52 20.76
N ASP A 300 13.79 2.38 20.71
CA ASP A 300 12.84 2.48 19.61
C ASP A 300 12.97 3.86 18.95
N PRO A 301 13.71 3.96 17.83
CA PRO A 301 13.86 5.20 17.09
C PRO A 301 12.72 5.42 16.07
N LEU A 302 11.79 4.47 15.92
CA LEU A 302 10.69 4.59 14.97
C LEU A 302 9.67 5.64 15.46
N PRO A 303 8.92 6.29 14.54
CA PRO A 303 7.91 7.28 14.91
C PRO A 303 6.94 6.77 15.98
N GLU A 304 6.52 7.64 16.90
CA GLU A 304 5.45 7.29 17.85
C GLU A 304 4.14 7.09 17.10
N TRP A 305 3.32 6.13 17.54
CA TRP A 305 2.00 5.90 16.95
C TRP A 305 0.99 6.78 17.67
N GLU A 306 0.32 7.65 16.92
CA GLU A 306 -0.75 8.47 17.48
C GLU A 306 -1.97 7.58 17.75
N HIS A 307 -2.37 7.48 19.02
CA HIS A 307 -3.67 6.92 19.35
C HIS A 307 -4.72 7.98 19.08
N HIS A 308 -5.41 7.90 17.94
CA HIS A 308 -6.71 8.55 17.81
C HIS A 308 -7.65 7.88 18.81
N MET A 309 -7.71 8.41 20.04
CA MET A 309 -8.82 8.10 20.92
C MET A 309 -10.06 8.66 20.24
N GLU A 310 -10.91 7.78 19.69
CA GLU A 310 -12.31 8.13 19.46
C GLU A 310 -12.89 8.55 20.80
N ASP A 311 -13.08 9.85 20.99
CA ASP A 311 -13.78 10.40 22.15
C ASP A 311 -15.19 9.80 22.17
N ALA A 312 -15.45 9.00 23.21
CA ALA A 312 -16.71 8.32 23.50
C ALA A 312 -17.90 9.26 23.79
#